data_AF-A0A2H5MZU0-F1
#
_entry.id   AF-A0A2H5MZU0-F1
#
_cell.length_a   1.000
_cell.length_b   1.000
_cell.length_c   1.000
_cell.angle_alpha   90.00
_cell.angle_beta   90.00
_cell.angle_gamma   90.00
#
_symmetry.space_group_name_H-M   'P 1'
#
loop_
_entity.id
_entity.type
_entity.pdbx_description
1 polymer ?
#
loop_
_entity_poly.entity_id
_entity_poly.type
_entity_poly.pdbx_seq_one_letter_code
_entity_poly.pdbx_strand_id
1 'polypeptide(L)'
;MNDIMSHKFEQSRGHVASSVECYIKQYEATEEEAYNELRKQVSNAWKDINEDCLRPTVVPMPLLMRILNLTRDADVTYKYDDGYTFAEVLKDFIASLFINPVPISA
;
A
#
# COMPACT_ATOMS: atom_id res chain seq x y z
N MET A 1 -1.48 1.15 -4.68
CA MET A 1 -1.84 1.75 -3.37
C MET A 1 -1.40 3.20 -3.33
N ASN A 2 -0.09 3.49 -3.47
CA ASN A 2 0.45 4.84 -3.52
C ASN A 2 -0.34 5.77 -4.45
N ASP A 3 -0.34 5.52 -5.77
CA ASP A 3 -1.07 6.36 -6.75
C ASP A 3 -2.53 6.64 -6.37
N ILE A 4 -3.25 5.65 -5.81
CA ILE A 4 -4.66 5.83 -5.42
C ILE A 4 -4.77 6.84 -4.27
N MET A 5 -3.86 6.76 -3.30
CA MET A 5 -3.88 7.58 -2.10
C MET A 5 -3.29 8.97 -2.34
N SER A 6 -2.24 9.08 -3.17
CA SER A 6 -1.60 10.34 -3.50
C SER A 6 -2.28 11.10 -4.64
N HIS A 7 -3.17 10.46 -5.42
CA HIS A 7 -3.75 10.99 -6.67
C HIS A 7 -4.17 12.46 -6.61
N LYS A 8 -4.99 12.83 -5.62
CA LYS A 8 -5.52 14.20 -5.51
C LYS A 8 -4.43 15.22 -5.22
N PHE A 9 -3.50 14.87 -4.32
CA PHE A 9 -2.38 15.73 -4.00
C PHE A 9 -1.45 15.89 -5.22
N GLU A 10 -1.13 14.79 -5.91
CA GLU A 10 -0.30 14.77 -7.11
C GLU A 10 -0.90 15.59 -8.25
N GLN A 11 -2.21 15.46 -8.50
CA GLN A 11 -2.91 16.27 -9.50
C GLN A 11 -2.92 17.76 -9.14
N SER A 12 -3.11 18.11 -7.86
CA SER A 12 -3.15 19.51 -7.42
C SER A 12 -1.84 20.27 -7.69
N ARG A 13 -0.72 19.56 -7.77
CA ARG A 13 0.61 20.12 -8.02
C ARG A 13 1.09 19.94 -9.46
N GLY A 14 0.22 19.49 -10.36
CA GLY A 14 0.56 19.25 -11.77
C GLY A 14 1.59 18.13 -11.97
N HIS A 15 1.56 17.10 -11.12
CA HIS A 15 2.42 15.93 -11.28
C HIS A 15 2.08 15.17 -12.58
N VAL A 16 3.04 14.36 -13.04
CA VAL A 16 2.83 13.50 -14.22
C VAL A 16 1.72 12.47 -13.96
N ALA A 17 1.12 11.95 -15.05
CA ALA A 17 0.08 10.94 -15.01
C ALA A 17 0.50 9.71 -14.19
N SER A 18 -0.35 9.30 -13.24
CA SER A 18 -0.25 8.07 -12.47
C SER A 18 -1.03 6.93 -13.14
N SER A 19 -1.08 5.77 -12.49
CA SER A 19 -1.95 4.68 -12.93
C SER A 19 -3.43 5.06 -13.04
N VAL A 20 -3.90 6.04 -12.26
CA VAL A 20 -5.30 6.50 -12.30
C VAL A 20 -5.60 7.20 -13.63
N GLU A 21 -4.79 8.18 -14.03
CA GLU A 21 -4.96 8.93 -15.27
C GLU A 21 -4.70 8.04 -16.49
N CYS A 22 -3.73 7.13 -16.39
CA CYS A 22 -3.50 6.12 -17.41
C CYS A 22 -4.75 5.26 -17.64
N TYR A 23 -5.40 4.79 -16.56
CA TYR A 23 -6.62 3.98 -16.66
C TYR A 23 -7.80 4.78 -17.25
N ILE A 24 -8.05 5.98 -16.73
CA ILE A 24 -9.09 6.89 -17.23
C ILE A 24 -8.89 7.14 -18.72
N LYS A 25 -7.66 7.43 -19.15
CA LYS A 25 -7.36 7.74 -20.54
C LYS A 25 -7.50 6.53 -21.46
N GLN A 26 -7.07 5.35 -21.01
CA GLN A 26 -7.09 4.14 -21.82
C GLN A 26 -8.50 3.59 -22.03
N TYR A 27 -9.36 3.69 -21.02
CA TYR A 27 -10.69 3.07 -21.02
C TYR A 27 -11.84 4.08 -21.11
N GLU A 28 -11.55 5.37 -21.27
CA GLU A 28 -12.53 6.46 -21.21
C GLU A 28 -13.40 6.39 -19.94
N ALA A 29 -12.79 5.93 -18.84
CA ALA A 29 -13.47 5.62 -17.60
C ALA A 29 -13.58 6.85 -16.68
N THR A 30 -14.47 6.77 -15.71
CA THR A 30 -14.55 7.72 -14.59
C THR A 30 -13.41 7.47 -13.59
N GLU A 31 -13.12 8.47 -12.75
CA GLU A 31 -12.16 8.33 -11.66
C GLU A 31 -12.55 7.23 -10.66
N GLU A 32 -13.84 7.10 -10.36
CA GLU A 32 -14.35 6.05 -9.46
C GLU A 32 -14.12 4.65 -10.03
N GLU A 33 -14.37 4.45 -11.32
CA GLU A 33 -14.08 3.18 -12.01
C GLU A 33 -12.59 2.84 -11.98
N ALA A 34 -11.72 3.85 -12.17
CA ALA A 34 -10.28 3.68 -12.06
C ALA A 34 -9.85 3.25 -10.65
N TYR A 35 -10.34 3.91 -9.60
CA TYR A 35 -10.04 3.50 -8.23
C TYR A 35 -10.54 2.10 -7.91
N ASN A 36 -11.76 1.74 -8.34
CA ASN A 36 -12.34 0.44 -8.08
C ASN A 36 -11.52 -0.68 -8.75
N GLU A 37 -11.12 -0.49 -10.00
CA GLU A 37 -10.31 -1.48 -10.71
C GLU A 37 -8.89 -1.58 -10.12
N LEU A 38 -8.24 -0.46 -9.79
CA LEU A 38 -6.92 -0.48 -9.16
C LEU A 38 -6.95 -1.15 -7.76
N ARG A 39 -8.00 -0.90 -6.95
CA ARG A 39 -8.19 -1.57 -5.65
C ARG A 39 -8.41 -3.07 -5.82
N LYS A 40 -9.16 -3.47 -6.84
CA LYS A 40 -9.36 -4.88 -7.18
C LYS A 40 -8.05 -5.56 -7.60
N GLN A 41 -7.22 -4.89 -8.40
CA GLN A 41 -5.89 -5.41 -8.76
C GLN A 41 -5.00 -5.58 -7.53
N VAL A 42 -4.99 -4.62 -6.59
CA VAL A 42 -4.29 -4.76 -5.30
C VAL A 42 -4.82 -5.96 -4.51
N SER A 43 -6.14 -6.15 -4.43
CA SER A 43 -6.75 -7.29 -3.74
C SER A 43 -6.39 -8.63 -4.38
N ASN A 44 -6.32 -8.70 -5.71
CA ASN A 44 -5.90 -9.90 -6.43
C ASN A 44 -4.42 -10.20 -6.20
N ALA A 45 -3.55 -9.19 -6.29
CA ALA A 45 -2.12 -9.35 -6.00
C ALA A 45 -1.86 -9.86 -4.56
N TRP A 46 -2.68 -9.44 -3.59
CA TRP A 46 -2.63 -10.01 -2.23
C TRP A 46 -2.99 -11.49 -2.17
N LYS A 47 -3.93 -11.97 -3.00
CA LYS A 47 -4.27 -13.39 -3.08
C LYS A 47 -3.12 -14.20 -3.68
N ASP A 48 -2.47 -13.67 -4.71
CA ASP A 48 -1.31 -14.31 -5.33
C ASP A 48 -0.16 -14.45 -4.33
N ILE A 49 0.16 -13.38 -3.58
CA ILE A 49 1.17 -13.42 -2.50
C ILE A 49 0.83 -14.49 -1.44
N ASN A 50 -0.45 -14.61 -1.07
CA ASN A 50 -0.88 -15.61 -0.09
C ASN A 50 -0.70 -17.03 -0.63
N GLU A 51 -1.04 -17.28 -1.90
CA GLU A 51 -0.84 -18.55 -2.57
C GLU A 51 0.65 -18.93 -2.64
N ASP A 52 1.51 -17.99 -3.04
CA ASP A 52 2.96 -18.19 -3.14
C ASP A 52 3.64 -18.48 -1.78
N CYS A 53 3.01 -18.08 -0.68
CA CYS A 53 3.48 -18.37 0.68
C CYS A 53 3.02 -19.75 1.19
N LEU A 54 2.17 -20.48 0.46
CA LEU A 54 1.76 -21.84 0.86
C LEU A 54 2.88 -22.85 0.58
N ARG A 55 2.96 -23.91 1.41
CA ARG A 55 3.95 -24.97 1.24
C ARG A 55 3.46 -26.02 0.22
N PRO A 56 4.36 -26.57 -0.60
CA PRO A 56 5.80 -26.26 -0.69
C PRO A 56 6.06 -24.94 -1.42
N THR A 57 7.04 -24.16 -0.96
CA THR A 57 7.41 -22.90 -1.60
C THR A 57 8.52 -23.12 -2.63
N VAL A 58 8.48 -22.42 -3.77
CA VAL A 58 9.51 -22.50 -4.83
C VAL A 58 10.83 -21.86 -4.37
N VAL A 59 10.74 -20.84 -3.52
CA VAL A 59 11.87 -20.14 -2.91
C VAL A 59 11.84 -20.30 -1.38
N PRO A 60 12.98 -20.16 -0.68
CA PRO A 60 13.02 -20.24 0.78
C PRO A 60 12.12 -19.18 1.45
N MET A 61 11.31 -19.61 2.42
CA MET A 61 10.41 -18.74 3.17
C MET A 61 11.10 -17.48 3.76
N PRO A 62 12.36 -17.51 4.27
CA PRO A 62 13.02 -16.30 4.74
C PRO A 62 13.18 -15.19 3.67
N LEU A 63 13.27 -15.56 2.39
CA LEU A 63 13.33 -14.59 1.28
C LEU A 63 11.93 -14.05 0.95
N LEU A 64 10.92 -14.93 0.88
CA LEU A 64 9.52 -14.53 0.70
C LEU A 64 9.05 -13.57 1.79
N MET A 65 9.43 -13.84 3.04
CA MET A 65 9.08 -12.99 4.18
C MET A 65 9.58 -11.55 4.04
N ARG A 66 10.71 -11.31 3.37
CA ARG A 66 11.18 -9.93 3.11
C ARG A 66 10.25 -9.20 2.17
N ILE A 67 9.84 -9.85 1.07
CA ILE A 67 8.92 -9.29 0.09
C ILE A 67 7.55 -9.06 0.74
N LEU A 68 7.02 -10.06 1.43
CA LEU A 68 5.75 -9.98 2.14
C LEU A 68 5.74 -8.84 3.19
N ASN A 69 6.82 -8.68 3.96
CA ASN A 69 6.89 -7.61 4.94
C ASN A 69 7.00 -6.23 4.30
N LEU A 70 7.67 -6.10 3.14
CA LEU A 70 7.67 -4.85 2.36
C LEU A 70 6.25 -4.53 1.84
N THR A 71 5.51 -5.53 1.35
CA THR A 71 4.12 -5.33 0.91
C THR A 71 3.22 -4.92 2.07
N ARG A 72 3.38 -5.53 3.26
CA ARG A 72 2.65 -5.15 4.49
C ARG A 72 2.98 -3.72 4.92
N ASP A 73 4.25 -3.34 4.86
CA ASP A 73 4.69 -1.98 5.18
C ASP A 73 4.06 -0.95 4.23
N ALA A 74 4.05 -1.22 2.92
CA ALA A 74 3.38 -0.37 1.95
C ALA A 74 1.86 -0.27 2.23
N ASP A 75 1.20 -1.38 2.59
CA ASP A 75 -0.22 -1.37 2.94
C ASP A 75 -0.50 -0.49 4.16
N VAL A 76 0.32 -0.57 5.21
CA VAL A 76 0.22 0.29 6.40
C VAL A 76 0.49 1.76 6.05
N THR A 77 1.56 2.02 5.29
CA THR A 77 1.99 3.37 4.90
C THR A 77 0.92 4.13 4.12
N TYR A 78 0.20 3.42 3.24
CA TYR A 78 -0.84 3.99 2.38
C TYR A 78 -2.26 3.66 2.84
N LYS A 79 -2.46 3.21 4.08
CA LYS A 79 -3.78 2.74 4.54
C LYS A 79 -4.80 3.86 4.68
N TYR A 80 -4.37 4.98 5.23
CA TYR A 80 -5.25 6.09 5.60
C TYR A 80 -5.04 7.32 4.72
N ASP A 81 -3.80 7.57 4.31
CA ASP A 81 -3.39 8.64 3.39
C ASP A 81 -1.99 8.31 2.83
N ASP A 82 -1.35 9.20 2.08
CA ASP A 82 0.08 9.14 1.76
C ASP A 82 0.94 9.39 3.00
N GLY A 83 1.03 8.38 3.86
CA GLY A 83 1.81 8.46 5.10
C GLY A 83 3.32 8.51 4.90
N TYR A 84 3.80 8.28 3.68
CA TYR A 84 5.22 8.46 3.34
C TYR A 84 5.55 9.95 3.19
N THR A 85 4.73 10.68 2.42
CA THR A 85 4.90 12.13 2.23
C THR A 85 4.43 12.91 3.47
N PHE A 86 3.31 12.50 4.06
CA PHE A 86 2.70 13.12 5.25
C PHE A 86 2.92 12.25 6.48
N ALA A 87 4.13 12.28 7.03
CA ALA A 87 4.58 11.40 8.11
C ALA A 87 3.73 11.48 9.39
N GLU A 88 2.95 12.56 9.57
CA GLU A 88 1.97 12.71 10.65
C GLU A 88 0.99 11.54 10.72
N VAL A 89 0.65 10.94 9.57
CA VAL A 89 -0.25 9.78 9.45
C VAL A 89 0.33 8.54 10.17
N LEU A 90 1.65 8.42 10.23
CA LEU A 90 2.35 7.27 10.82
C LEU A 90 2.88 7.54 12.22
N LYS A 91 2.74 8.76 12.75
CA LYS A 91 3.33 9.20 14.01
C LYS A 91 2.98 8.28 15.18
N ASP A 92 1.72 7.86 15.29
CA ASP A 92 1.27 7.02 16.41
C ASP A 92 1.82 5.59 16.31
N PHE A 93 1.95 5.04 15.09
CA PHE A 93 2.59 3.76 14.86
C PHE A 93 4.07 3.80 15.25
N ILE A 94 4.78 4.85 14.82
CA ILE A 94 6.20 5.07 15.15
C ILE A 94 6.38 5.22 16.65
N ALA A 95 5.55 6.05 17.30
CA ALA A 95 5.62 6.25 18.73
C ALA A 95 5.37 4.96 19.50
N SER A 96 4.37 4.17 19.10
CA SER A 96 4.06 2.87 19.72
C SER A 96 5.19 1.85 19.55
N LEU A 97 5.85 1.81 18.39
CA LEU A 97 6.90 0.84 18.10
C LEU A 97 8.26 1.20 18.68
N PHE A 98 8.61 2.49 18.73
CA PHE A 98 9.99 2.93 18.98
C PHE A 98 10.16 3.87 20.18
N ILE A 99 9.07 4.44 20.72
CA ILE A 99 9.14 5.44 21.79
C ILE A 99 8.48 4.95 23.07
N ASN A 100 7.26 4.42 22.96
CA ASN A 100 6.42 4.08 24.09
C ASN A 100 6.55 2.59 24.41
N PRO A 101 7.17 2.21 25.55
CA PRO A 101 7.27 0.80 25.92
C PRO A 101 5.90 0.23 26.29
N VAL A 102 5.70 -1.07 26.03
CA VAL A 102 4.53 -1.80 26.52
C VAL A 102 4.60 -1.89 28.05
N PRO A 103 3.58 -1.44 28.80
CA PRO A 103 3.58 -1.56 30.26
C PRO A 103 3.65 -3.02 30.69
N ILE A 104 4.53 -3.33 31.64
CA ILE A 104 4.59 -4.63 32.29
C ILE A 104 3.79 -4.51 33.58
N SER A 105 2.66 -5.20 33.67
CA SER A 105 1.91 -5.34 34.93
C SER A 105 2.65 -6.31 35.87
N ALA A 106 2.81 -5.89 37.13
CA ALA A 106 3.37 -6.70 38.21
C ALA A 106 2.36 -7.72 38.76
#